data_AF-A0A7K1KN16-F1
#
_entry.id   AF-A0A7K1KN16-F1
#
_cell.length_a   1.000
_cell.length_b   1.000
_cell.length_c   1.000
_cell.angle_alpha   90.00
_cell.angle_beta   90.00
_cell.angle_gamma   90.00
#
_symmetry.space_group_name_H-M   'P 1'
#
loop_
_entity.id
_entity.type
_entity.pdbx_description
1 polymer ?
#
loop_
_entity_poly.entity_id
_entity_poly.type
_entity_poly.pdbx_seq_one_letter_code
_entity_poly.pdbx_strand_id
1 'polypeptide(L)'
;MTKACVGCGWCCLTDPCMDSHRRYGYLPRCPDLRWDEAQGRYLCDLMLDPETADEVRTGQQEGQGCCAPLNGWRDEVRNRG
;
A
#
# COMPACT_ATOMS: atom_id res chain seq x y z
N MET A 1 2.78 13.21 -16.08
CA MET A 1 2.75 11.73 -16.29
C MET A 1 2.56 11.09 -14.92
N THR A 2 1.45 10.43 -14.68
CA THR A 2 1.19 9.72 -13.41
C THR A 2 2.10 8.49 -13.33
N LYS A 3 2.76 8.28 -12.19
CA LYS A 3 3.61 7.09 -11.98
C LYS A 3 2.80 5.98 -11.32
N ALA A 4 2.97 4.73 -11.72
CA ALA A 4 2.28 3.58 -11.10
C ALA A 4 2.69 3.37 -9.63
N CYS A 5 1.85 2.73 -8.81
CA CYS A 5 2.29 2.22 -7.51
C CYS A 5 3.37 1.15 -7.74
N VAL A 6 4.44 1.18 -6.94
CA VAL A 6 5.57 0.23 -7.04
C VAL A 6 5.77 -0.57 -5.74
N GLY A 7 4.83 -0.48 -4.79
CA GLY A 7 4.96 -1.14 -3.49
C GLY A 7 6.11 -0.59 -2.64
N CYS A 8 6.43 0.71 -2.74
CA CYS A 8 7.49 1.33 -1.93
C CYS A 8 7.16 1.43 -0.43
N GLY A 9 5.88 1.28 -0.06
CA GLY A 9 5.41 1.33 1.33
C GLY A 9 5.24 2.73 1.91
N TRP A 10 5.63 3.81 1.21
CA TRP A 10 5.56 5.18 1.75
C TRP A 10 4.19 5.53 2.33
N CYS A 11 3.13 5.52 1.51
CA CYS A 11 1.79 5.85 1.98
C CYS A 11 1.34 4.93 3.13
N CYS A 12 1.48 3.62 2.98
CA CYS A 12 0.98 2.66 3.97
C CYS A 12 1.74 2.68 5.31
N LEU A 13 3.01 3.09 5.33
CA LEU A 13 3.83 3.19 6.54
C LEU A 13 3.76 4.57 7.20
N THR A 14 3.46 5.63 6.45
CA THR A 14 3.30 6.98 7.01
C THR A 14 1.88 7.29 7.45
N ASP A 15 0.89 6.80 6.69
CA ASP A 15 -0.52 7.11 6.87
C ASP A 15 -1.40 5.95 6.36
N PRO A 16 -1.75 4.99 7.24
CA PRO A 16 -2.61 3.87 6.87
C PRO A 16 -3.92 4.33 6.22
N CYS A 17 -4.42 3.57 5.25
CA CYS A 17 -5.63 3.96 4.53
C CYS A 17 -6.89 3.83 5.40
N MET A 18 -8.00 4.42 4.93
CA MET A 18 -9.29 4.33 5.61
C MET A 18 -9.78 2.88 5.77
N ASP A 19 -9.47 1.97 4.84
CA ASP A 19 -9.84 0.56 4.97
C ASP A 19 -9.10 -0.12 6.14
N SER A 20 -7.82 0.22 6.31
CA SER A 20 -7.05 -0.20 7.49
C SER A 20 -7.66 0.37 8.78
N HIS A 21 -7.97 1.67 8.80
CA HIS A 21 -8.56 2.31 9.97
C HIS A 21 -9.93 1.75 10.36
N ARG A 22 -10.79 1.44 9.38
CA ARG A 22 -12.09 0.83 9.63
C ARG A 22 -11.99 -0.57 10.24
N ARG A 23 -10.98 -1.34 9.82
CA ARG A 23 -10.79 -2.74 10.25
C ARG A 23 -10.06 -2.85 11.58
N TYR A 24 -9.03 -2.02 11.78
CA TYR A 24 -8.09 -2.18 12.90
C TYR A 24 -8.02 -0.99 13.84
N GLY A 25 -8.68 0.12 13.51
CA GLY A 25 -8.52 1.39 14.21
C GLY A 25 -7.23 2.13 13.84
N TYR A 26 -6.87 3.11 14.65
CA TYR A 26 -5.66 3.93 14.45
C TYR A 26 -4.42 3.19 14.97
N LEU A 27 -3.83 2.37 14.11
CA LEU A 27 -2.55 1.72 14.37
C LEU A 27 -1.40 2.48 13.72
N PRO A 28 -0.18 2.44 14.30
CA PRO A 28 1.01 3.01 13.68
C PRO A 28 1.37 2.36 12.33
N ARG A 29 0.91 1.12 12.10
CA ARG A 29 1.14 0.37 10.87
C ARG A 29 -0.05 -0.54 10.57
N CYS A 30 -0.44 -0.61 9.30
CA CYS A 30 -1.47 -1.53 8.82
C CYS A 30 -1.00 -3.00 8.96
N PRO A 31 -1.76 -3.88 9.65
CA PRO A 31 -1.44 -5.30 9.75
C PRO A 31 -1.34 -6.05 8.42
N ASP A 32 -2.10 -5.63 7.40
CA ASP A 32 -2.09 -6.26 6.06
C ASP A 32 -1.00 -5.72 5.12
N LEU A 33 -0.12 -4.85 5.60
CA LEU A 33 1.02 -4.39 4.82
C LEU A 33 2.22 -5.29 5.06
N ARG A 34 2.45 -6.23 4.13
CA ARG A 34 3.58 -7.16 4.20
C ARG A 34 4.67 -6.85 3.20
N TRP A 35 5.91 -7.05 3.61
CA TRP A 35 7.04 -7.10 2.68
C TRP A 35 7.04 -8.46 1.96
N ASP A 36 7.16 -8.44 0.63
CA ASP A 36 7.29 -9.64 -0.19
C ASP A 36 8.74 -9.76 -0.67
N GLU A 37 9.49 -10.70 -0.09
CA GLU A 37 10.90 -10.91 -0.44
C GLU A 37 11.08 -11.35 -1.90
N ALA A 38 10.15 -12.12 -2.44
CA ALA A 38 10.23 -12.62 -3.81
C ALA A 38 10.08 -11.50 -4.85
N GLN A 39 9.21 -10.52 -4.58
CA GLN A 39 8.96 -9.38 -5.46
C GLN A 39 9.75 -8.13 -5.08
N GLY A 40 10.45 -8.15 -3.94
CA GLY A 40 11.23 -7.02 -3.44
C GLY A 40 10.40 -5.75 -3.22
N ARG A 41 9.14 -5.89 -2.76
CA ARG A 41 8.23 -4.76 -2.53
C ARG A 41 7.19 -5.06 -1.47
N TYR A 42 6.51 -4.03 -0.98
CA TYR A 42 5.33 -4.20 -0.14
C TYR A 42 4.10 -4.61 -0.94
N LEU A 43 3.32 -5.53 -0.37
CA LEU A 43 2.01 -5.95 -0.83
C LEU A 43 0.97 -5.63 0.25
N CYS A 44 -0.25 -5.36 -0.21
CA CYS A 44 -1.41 -5.15 0.63
C CYS A 44 -2.27 -6.41 0.58
N ASP A 45 -2.36 -7.15 1.69
CA ASP A 45 -3.13 -8.40 1.70
C ASP A 45 -4.62 -8.15 1.48
N LEU A 46 -5.15 -6.99 1.90
CA LEU A 46 -6.53 -6.58 1.57
C LEU A 46 -6.78 -6.39 0.07
N MET A 47 -5.76 -6.04 -0.72
CA MET A 47 -5.88 -5.94 -2.19
C MET A 47 -5.74 -7.31 -2.88
N LEU A 48 -5.20 -8.30 -2.18
CA LEU A 48 -4.98 -9.66 -2.69
C LEU A 48 -6.07 -10.63 -2.27
N ASP A 49 -6.76 -10.33 -1.16
CA ASP A 49 -7.83 -11.13 -0.62
C ASP A 49 -9.08 -11.09 -1.52
N PRO A 50 -9.64 -12.24 -1.95
CA PRO A 50 -10.78 -12.28 -2.86
C PRO A 50 -12.08 -11.64 -2.33
N GLU A 51 -12.27 -11.61 -1.01
CA GLU A 51 -13.47 -11.03 -0.39
C GLU A 51 -13.37 -9.50 -0.30
N THR A 52 -12.15 -8.96 -0.18
CA THR A 52 -11.95 -7.53 0.09
C THR A 52 -11.34 -6.75 -1.07
N ALA A 53 -10.74 -7.44 -2.04
CA ALA A 53 -9.97 -6.83 -3.12
C ALA A 53 -10.75 -5.77 -3.90
N ASP A 54 -11.99 -6.05 -4.29
CA ASP A 54 -12.77 -5.13 -5.13
C ASP A 54 -13.06 -3.81 -4.41
N GLU A 55 -13.46 -3.87 -3.14
CA GLU A 55 -13.71 -2.68 -2.32
C GLU A 55 -12.42 -1.88 -2.12
N VAL A 56 -11.33 -2.54 -1.75
CA VAL A 56 -10.06 -1.89 -1.40
C VAL A 56 -9.39 -1.30 -2.64
N ARG A 57 -9.39 -2.01 -3.77
CA ARG A 57 -8.86 -1.49 -5.04
C ARG A 57 -9.63 -0.26 -5.50
N THR A 58 -10.96 -0.28 -5.34
CA THR A 58 -11.82 0.88 -5.63
C THR A 58 -11.52 2.04 -4.71
N GLY A 59 -11.50 1.81 -3.38
CA GLY A 59 -11.26 2.83 -2.37
C GLY A 59 -9.88 3.48 -2.48
N GLN A 60 -8.87 2.68 -2.84
CA GLN A 60 -7.49 3.12 -3.01
C GLN A 60 -7.17 3.59 -4.44
N GLN A 61 -8.17 3.65 -5.32
CA GLN A 61 -8.05 4.12 -6.70
C GLN A 61 -6.94 3.40 -7.48
N GLU A 62 -6.90 2.07 -7.38
CA GLU A 62 -5.93 1.26 -8.11
C GLU A 62 -5.96 1.61 -9.61
N GLY A 63 -4.77 1.73 -10.21
CA GLY A 63 -4.61 2.07 -11.63
C GLY A 63 -4.68 3.57 -11.96
N GLN A 64 -5.18 4.43 -11.06
CA GLN A 64 -5.25 5.89 -11.31
C GLN A 64 -3.91 6.62 -11.12
N GLY A 65 -2.90 5.91 -10.61
CA GLY A 65 -1.56 6.43 -10.35
C GLY A 65 -1.24 6.55 -8.87
N CYS A 66 0.03 6.77 -8.58
CA CYS A 66 0.52 6.88 -7.21
C CYS A 66 0.12 8.23 -6.61
N CYS A 67 -0.43 8.21 -5.40
CA CYS A 67 -0.75 9.40 -4.60
C CYS A 67 0.49 10.20 -4.16
N ALA A 68 1.68 9.60 -4.17
CA ALA A 68 2.94 10.24 -3.83
C ALA A 68 4.02 10.02 -4.92
N PRO A 69 3.83 10.49 -6.17
CA PRO A 69 4.67 10.10 -7.30
C PRO A 69 6.11 10.64 -7.23
N LEU A 70 6.36 11.66 -6.41
CA LEU A 70 7.67 12.30 -6.23
C LEU A 70 8.41 11.84 -4.97
N ASN A 71 7.87 10.88 -4.21
CA ASN A 71 8.58 10.36 -3.04
C ASN A 71 9.81 9.54 -3.46
N GLY A 72 10.93 9.72 -2.76
CA GLY A 72 12.19 9.05 -3.10
C GLY A 72 12.19 7.54 -2.80
N TRP A 73 11.28 7.02 -1.97
CA TRP A 73 11.24 5.57 -1.68
C TRP A 73 10.85 4.75 -2.89
N ARG A 74 10.27 5.37 -3.93
CA ARG A 74 9.96 4.72 -5.20
C ARG A 74 11.21 4.30 -5.96
N ASP A 75 12.31 5.02 -5.79
CA ASP A 75 13.60 4.75 -6.43
C ASP A 75 14.48 3.87 -5.54
N GLU A 76 14.10 3.69 -4.26
CA GLU A 76 14.77 2.86 -3.25
C GLU A 76 13.76 1.98 -2.51
N VAL A 77 13.10 1.08 -3.25
CA VAL A 77 12.17 0.10 -2.68
C VAL A 77 12.97 -0.92 -1.85
N ARG A 78 12.68 -0.98 -0.55
CA ARG A 78 13.33 -1.85 0.42
C ARG A 78 12.43 -2.09 1.62
N ASN A 79 12.65 -3.19 2.31
CA ASN A 79 12.02 -3.48 3.58
C ASN A 79 12.40 -2.39 4.61
N ARG A 80 11.41 -1.92 5.35
CA ARG A 80 11.50 -0.82 6.33
C ARG A 80 10.89 -1.22 7.68
N GLY A 81 10.67 -2.52 7.90
CA GLY A 81 10.10 -3.07 9.12
C GLY A 81 8.64 -3.32 8.92
#